data_AF-A6USS9-F1
#
_entry.id   AF-A6USS9-F1
#
_cell.length_a   1.000
_cell.length_b   1.000
_cell.length_c   1.000
_cell.angle_alpha   90.00
_cell.angle_beta   90.00
_cell.angle_gamma   90.00
#
_symmetry.space_group_name_H-M   'P 1'
#
loop_
_entity.id
_entity.type
_entity.pdbx_description
1 polymer ?
#
loop_
_entity_poly.entity_id
_entity_poly.type
_entity_poly.pdbx_seq_one_letter_code
_entity_poly.pdbx_strand_id
1 'polypeptide(L)'
;MNDEEIKVRILRYMHENQKKNVFTFKLGDVFKEFKNIPKRNIVKNIQYLVDKELICKNGEFKEVCYKGICDYDTSLELQIIEKGINIFQDKKESLLEKIVKKFKKVNLITTKNQ
;
A
#
# COMPACT_ATOMS: atom_id res chain seq x y z
N MET A 1 -0.38 11.34 -10.41
CA MET A 1 0.32 10.61 -9.32
C MET A 1 0.67 9.24 -9.83
N ASN A 2 1.93 8.85 -9.75
CA ASN A 2 2.39 7.54 -10.25
C ASN A 2 2.22 6.43 -9.18
N ASP A 3 2.42 5.17 -9.56
CA ASP A 3 2.23 4.02 -8.66
C ASP A 3 3.14 4.10 -7.41
N GLU A 4 4.39 4.54 -7.55
CA GLU A 4 5.32 4.67 -6.43
C GLU A 4 4.84 5.70 -5.40
N GLU A 5 4.38 6.87 -5.86
CA GLU A 5 3.80 7.90 -5.01
C GLU A 5 2.54 7.40 -4.29
N ILE A 6 1.68 6.64 -4.97
CA ILE A 6 0.46 6.08 -4.36
C ILE A 6 0.82 5.12 -3.23
N LYS A 7 1.75 4.17 -3.45
CA LYS A 7 2.22 3.23 -2.42
C LYS A 7 2.75 3.95 -1.18
N VAL A 8 3.61 4.95 -1.40
CA VAL A 8 4.21 5.76 -0.33
C VAL A 8 3.14 6.47 0.48
N ARG A 9 2.14 7.08 -0.18
CA ARG A 9 1.09 7.83 0.50
C ARG A 9 0.14 6.91 1.27
N ILE A 10 -0.22 5.74 0.72
CA ILE A 10 -1.04 4.75 1.44
C ILE A 10 -0.34 4.28 2.71
N LEU A 11 0.93 3.87 2.61
CA LEU A 11 1.71 3.45 3.78
C LEU A 11 1.87 4.57 4.80
N ARG A 12 2.11 5.80 4.34
CA ARG A 12 2.23 6.97 5.22
C ARG A 12 0.92 7.22 5.97
N TYR A 13 -0.20 7.19 5.26
CA TYR A 13 -1.52 7.36 5.84
C TYR A 13 -1.78 6.32 6.95
N MET A 14 -1.49 5.04 6.70
CA MET A 14 -1.66 3.99 7.70
C MET A 14 -0.71 4.19 8.90
N HIS A 15 0.56 4.54 8.65
CA HIS A 15 1.55 4.81 9.69
C HIS A 15 1.20 6.03 10.56
N GLU A 16 0.71 7.12 9.97
CA GLU A 16 0.31 8.31 10.73
C GLU A 16 -0.91 8.05 11.62
N ASN A 17 -1.82 7.19 11.20
CA ASN A 17 -2.97 6.76 12.00
C ASN A 17 -2.60 5.70 13.05
N GLN A 18 -1.57 4.89 12.81
CA GLN A 18 -1.01 3.99 13.81
C GLN A 18 -0.52 4.75 15.06
N LYS A 19 0.06 5.95 14.88
CA LYS A 19 0.43 6.82 16.01
C LYS A 19 -0.75 7.26 16.88
N LYS A 20 -1.97 7.12 16.37
CA LYS A 20 -3.23 7.39 17.07
C LYS A 20 -3.89 6.10 17.60
N ASN A 21 -3.14 5.00 17.69
CA ASN A 21 -3.61 3.66 18.06
C ASN A 21 -4.59 3.00 17.08
N VAL A 22 -4.60 3.43 15.81
CA VAL A 22 -5.41 2.80 14.75
C VAL A 22 -4.52 1.92 13.87
N PHE A 23 -4.66 0.60 13.99
CA PHE A 23 -3.84 -0.37 13.26
C PHE A 23 -4.55 -1.01 12.07
N THR A 24 -5.88 -1.03 12.09
CA THR A 24 -6.74 -1.67 11.09
C THR A 24 -7.57 -0.61 10.37
N PHE A 25 -7.69 -0.76 9.06
CA PHE A 25 -8.32 0.20 8.14
C PHE A 25 -9.28 -0.55 7.23
N LYS A 26 -10.48 0.00 7.01
CA LYS A 26 -11.35 -0.54 5.96
C LYS A 26 -10.89 -0.02 4.61
N LEU A 27 -10.96 -0.86 3.57
CA LEU A 27 -10.63 -0.47 2.21
C LEU A 27 -11.46 0.74 1.74
N GLY A 28 -12.71 0.84 2.20
CA GLY A 28 -13.57 2.01 1.97
C GLY A 28 -13.01 3.33 2.53
N ASP A 29 -12.35 3.30 3.68
CA ASP A 29 -11.75 4.52 4.27
C ASP A 29 -10.51 4.95 3.49
N VAL A 30 -9.73 3.98 3.00
CA VAL A 30 -8.63 4.26 2.07
C VAL A 30 -9.16 4.88 0.77
N PHE A 31 -10.26 4.37 0.19
CA PHE A 31 -10.85 4.99 -0.99
C PHE A 31 -11.34 6.42 -0.76
N LYS A 32 -11.88 6.72 0.43
CA LYS A 32 -12.31 8.09 0.77
C LYS A 32 -11.11 9.05 0.87
N GLU A 33 -10.03 8.62 1.52
CA GLU A 33 -8.80 9.39 1.65
C GLU A 33 -8.19 9.69 0.26
N PHE A 34 -8.18 8.67 -0.61
CA PHE A 34 -7.57 8.73 -1.93
C PHE A 34 -8.60 8.93 -3.06
N LYS A 35 -9.71 9.64 -2.81
CA LYS A 35 -10.85 9.80 -3.74
C LYS A 35 -10.51 10.31 -5.15
N ASN A 36 -9.38 10.99 -5.30
CA ASN A 36 -8.90 11.52 -6.58
C ASN A 36 -8.11 10.49 -7.41
N ILE A 37 -7.96 9.26 -6.92
CA ILE A 37 -7.25 8.16 -7.58
C ILE A 37 -8.28 7.07 -7.91
N PRO A 38 -8.26 6.48 -9.13
CA PRO A 38 -9.13 5.37 -9.45
C PRO A 38 -8.99 4.21 -8.46
N LYS A 39 -10.12 3.67 -7.97
CA LYS A 39 -10.13 2.57 -6.98
C LYS A 39 -9.29 1.37 -7.41
N ARG A 40 -9.33 1.01 -8.70
CA ARG A 40 -8.51 -0.07 -9.27
C ARG A 40 -7.00 0.18 -9.09
N ASN A 41 -6.56 1.44 -9.25
CA ASN A 41 -5.15 1.80 -9.03
C ASN A 41 -4.79 1.75 -7.54
N ILE A 42 -5.71 2.16 -6.66
CA ILE A 42 -5.53 2.03 -5.21
C ILE A 42 -5.37 0.54 -4.85
N VAL A 43 -6.31 -0.32 -5.26
CA VAL A 43 -6.28 -1.77 -4.99
C VAL A 43 -5.02 -2.42 -5.53
N LYS A 44 -4.62 -2.11 -6.77
CA LYS A 44 -3.35 -2.59 -7.36
C LYS A 44 -2.15 -2.28 -6.47
N ASN A 45 -2.07 -1.03 -5.97
CA ASN A 45 -0.95 -0.61 -5.12
C ASN A 45 -1.03 -1.18 -3.70
N ILE A 46 -2.24 -1.38 -3.14
CA ILE A 46 -2.42 -2.10 -1.87
C ILE A 46 -2.01 -3.56 -2.03
N GLN A 47 -2.42 -4.25 -3.09
CA GLN A 47 -2.01 -5.64 -3.35
C GLN A 47 -0.48 -5.75 -3.43
N TYR A 48 0.19 -4.80 -4.11
CA TYR A 48 1.65 -4.75 -4.11
C TYR A 48 2.25 -4.60 -2.69
N LEU A 49 1.65 -3.76 -1.84
CA LEU A 49 2.10 -3.59 -0.45
C LEU A 49 1.86 -4.85 0.39
N VAL A 50 0.78 -5.59 0.13
CA VAL A 50 0.50 -6.91 0.72
C VAL A 50 1.57 -7.91 0.29
N ASP A 51 1.87 -7.98 -1.00
CA ASP A 51 2.87 -8.91 -1.57
C ASP A 51 4.29 -8.63 -1.05
N LYS A 52 4.58 -7.38 -0.67
CA LYS A 52 5.85 -6.99 -0.02
C LYS A 52 5.83 -7.13 1.50
N GLU A 53 4.73 -7.64 2.06
CA GLU A 53 4.52 -7.83 3.49
C GLU A 53 4.69 -6.51 4.26
N LEU A 54 4.22 -5.40 3.69
CA LEU A 54 4.23 -4.10 4.37
C LEU A 54 2.91 -3.81 5.07
N ILE A 55 1.85 -4.45 4.57
CA ILE A 55 0.51 -4.49 5.14
C ILE A 55 -0.01 -5.93 5.02
N CYS A 56 -0.95 -6.30 5.88
CA CYS A 56 -1.74 -7.52 5.74
C CYS A 56 -3.20 -7.17 5.42
N LYS A 57 -3.93 -8.15 4.88
CA LYS A 57 -5.36 -8.04 4.59
C LYS A 57 -6.10 -9.18 5.27
N ASN A 58 -7.30 -8.92 5.79
CA ASN A 58 -8.17 -9.93 6.37
C ASN A 58 -9.30 -10.28 5.39
N GLY A 59 -8.97 -11.12 4.40
CA GLY A 59 -9.88 -11.51 3.33
C GLY A 59 -9.29 -11.29 1.93
N GLU A 60 -10.16 -11.39 0.92
CA GLU A 60 -9.78 -11.24 -0.48
C GLU A 60 -10.25 -9.91 -1.08
N PHE A 61 -9.54 -9.41 -2.09
CA PHE A 61 -10.03 -8.29 -2.88
C PHE A 61 -11.16 -8.80 -3.77
N LYS A 62 -12.39 -8.51 -3.38
CA LYS A 62 -13.58 -8.93 -4.12
C LYS A 62 -14.08 -7.78 -4.99
N GLU A 63 -14.00 -7.96 -6.30
CA GLU A 63 -14.69 -7.09 -7.25
C GLU A 63 -16.15 -7.54 -7.36
N VAL A 64 -17.08 -6.62 -7.14
CA VAL A 64 -18.53 -6.83 -7.17
C VAL A 64 -19.06 -6.06 -8.37
N CYS A 65 -19.68 -6.77 -9.30
CA CYS A 65 -20.26 -6.19 -10.50
C CYS A 65 -21.78 -6.23 -10.45
N TYR A 66 -22.43 -5.09 -10.69
CA TYR A 66 -23.88 -4.98 -10.81
C TYR A 66 -24.25 -4.20 -12.06
N LYS A 67 -25.07 -4.79 -12.95
CA LYS A 67 -25.51 -4.18 -14.23
C LYS A 67 -24.35 -3.61 -15.07
N GLY A 68 -23.23 -4.33 -15.14
CA GLY A 68 -22.06 -3.94 -15.92
C GLY A 68 -21.15 -2.89 -15.26
N ILE A 69 -21.49 -2.44 -14.06
CA ILE A 69 -20.63 -1.56 -13.24
C ILE A 69 -19.93 -2.43 -12.22
N CYS A 70 -18.59 -2.45 -12.23
CA CYS A 70 -17.77 -3.16 -11.26
C CYS A 70 -17.15 -2.20 -10.25
N ASP A 71 -17.20 -2.57 -8.97
CA ASP A 71 -16.56 -1.86 -7.86
C ASP A 71 -15.96 -2.87 -6.88
N TYR A 72 -15.23 -2.42 -5.86
CA TYR A 72 -14.63 -3.30 -4.86
C TYR A 72 -15.47 -3.35 -3.58
N ASP A 73 -15.49 -4.51 -2.93
CA ASP A 73 -15.99 -4.65 -1.56
C ASP A 73 -15.18 -3.74 -0.61
N THR A 74 -15.87 -2.80 0.03
CA THR A 74 -15.24 -1.79 0.89
C THR A 74 -15.06 -2.25 2.33
N SER A 75 -15.58 -3.44 2.68
CA SER A 75 -15.53 -4.00 4.03
C SER A 75 -14.19 -4.68 4.36
N LEU A 76 -13.37 -4.98 3.34
CA LEU A 76 -12.06 -5.60 3.53
C LEU A 76 -11.19 -4.79 4.50
N GLU A 77 -10.64 -5.47 5.49
CA GLU A 77 -9.76 -4.86 6.47
C GLU A 77 -8.29 -5.02 6.06
N LEU A 78 -7.54 -3.94 6.25
CA LEU A 78 -6.11 -3.83 5.98
C LEU A 78 -5.42 -3.42 7.28
N GLN A 79 -4.29 -4.04 7.59
CA GLN A 79 -3.52 -3.69 8.77
C GLN A 79 -2.06 -3.43 8.39
N ILE A 80 -1.49 -2.34 8.92
CA ILE A 80 -0.06 -2.08 8.74
C ILE A 80 0.72 -2.98 9.69
N ILE A 81 1.74 -3.65 9.17
CA ILE A 81 2.60 -4.53 9.98
C ILE A 81 3.92 -3.86 10.31
N GLU A 82 4.69 -4.44 11.23
CA GLU A 82 5.94 -3.88 11.74
C GLU A 82 6.93 -3.48 10.62
N LYS A 83 7.09 -4.33 9.60
CA LYS A 83 7.93 -4.05 8.42
C LYS A 83 7.51 -2.77 7.68
N GLY A 84 6.21 -2.50 7.57
CA GLY A 84 5.65 -1.29 6.98
C GLY A 84 5.88 -0.05 7.85
N ILE A 85 5.73 -0.20 9.17
CA ILE A 85 6.01 0.87 10.15
C ILE A 85 7.47 1.29 10.10
N ASN A 86 8.39 0.31 10.08
CA ASN A 86 9.83 0.53 10.12
C ASN A 86 10.38 1.25 8.88
N ILE A 87 9.62 1.35 7.78
CA ILE A 87 9.99 2.17 6.62
C ILE A 87 10.13 3.66 7.00
N PHE A 88 9.37 4.13 7.98
CA PHE A 88 9.28 5.55 8.35
C PHE A 88 10.10 5.92 9.60
N GLN A 89 10.80 4.96 10.22
CA GLN A 89 11.55 5.20 11.46
C GLN A 89 12.93 5.86 11.24
N ASP A 90 13.51 5.82 10.04
CA ASP A 90 14.80 6.46 9.76
C ASP A 90 14.68 7.96 9.49
N LYS A 91 15.15 8.80 10.42
CA LYS A 91 14.97 10.27 10.42
C LYS A 91 15.92 11.13 9.57
N LYS A 92 16.80 10.57 8.72
CA LYS A 92 17.86 11.37 8.04
C LYS A 92 17.84 11.45 6.50
N GLU A 93 16.85 10.89 5.82
CA GLU A 93 16.85 10.82 4.33
C GLU A 93 15.43 11.07 3.83
N SER A 94 15.28 11.69 2.64
CA SER A 94 13.94 11.98 2.11
C SER A 94 13.17 10.68 1.95
N LEU A 95 11.92 10.68 2.42
CA LEU A 95 11.11 9.48 2.52
C LEU A 95 10.90 8.78 1.15
N LEU A 96 10.86 9.59 0.09
CA LEU A 96 10.75 9.15 -1.29
C LEU A 96 12.02 8.40 -1.75
N GLU A 97 13.21 8.93 -1.43
CA GLU A 97 14.48 8.29 -1.80
C GLU A 97 14.67 6.93 -1.12
N LYS A 98 14.29 6.78 0.15
CA LYS A 98 14.38 5.49 0.86
C LYS A 98 13.49 4.41 0.24
N ILE A 99 12.26 4.78 -0.07
CA ILE A 99 11.27 3.86 -0.60
C ILE A 99 11.67 3.43 -2.03
N VAL A 100 12.08 4.38 -2.88
CA VAL A 100 12.60 4.10 -4.22
C VAL A 100 13.89 3.26 -4.19
N LYS A 101 14.82 3.52 -3.25
CA LYS A 101 16.04 2.70 -3.08
C LYS A 101 15.73 1.26 -2.63
N LYS A 102 14.75 1.06 -1.73
CA LYS A 102 14.30 -0.28 -1.31
C LYS A 102 13.62 -1.04 -2.44
N PHE A 103 12.79 -0.39 -3.25
CA PHE A 103 12.15 -1.03 -4.39
C PHE A 103 13.10 -1.35 -5.55
N LYS A 104 14.12 -0.52 -5.80
CA LYS A 104 15.17 -0.81 -6.80
C LYS A 104 16.09 -1.98 -6.44
N LYS A 105 16.27 -2.30 -5.15
CA LYS A 105 17.12 -3.43 -4.71
C LYS A 105 16.58 -4.82 -5.08
N VAL A 106 15.37 -4.92 -5.62
CA VAL A 106 14.77 -6.18 -6.08
C VAL A 106 15.17 -6.54 -7.53
N ASN A 107 15.84 -5.65 -8.27
CA ASN A 107 16.29 -5.88 -9.66
C ASN A 107 17.83 -5.89 -9.84
N LEU A 108 18.62 -6.30 -8.84
CA LEU A 108 20.07 -6.44 -8.97
C LEU A 108 20.59 -7.85 -8.65
N ILE A 109 19.78 -8.88 -8.87
CA ILE A 109 20.25 -10.26 -8.97
C ILE A 109 19.79 -10.84 -10.31
N THR A 110 20.37 -10.34 -11.39
CA THR A 110 20.53 -11.12 -12.61
C THR A 110 22.02 -11.12 -12.96
N THR A 111 22.62 -12.29 -12.72
CA THR A 111 23.78 -12.87 -13.42
C THR A 111 25.11 -12.11 -13.40
N LYS A 112 25.98 -12.48 -12.45
CA LYS A 112 27.37 -12.81 -12.79
C LYS A 112 27.42 -14.31 -13.15
N ASN A 113 28.11 -14.64 -14.26
CA ASN A 113 28.27 -15.94 -14.92
C ASN A 113 27.01 -16.43 -15.68
N GLN A 114 27.06 -16.76 -16.97
CA GLN A 114 28.18 -17.19 -17.84
C GLN A 114 28.50 -16.22 -18.97
#